data_AF-A0A973B383-F1
#
_entry.id   AF-A0A973B383-F1
#
_cell.length_a   1.000
_cell.length_b   1.000
_cell.length_c   1.000
_cell.angle_alpha   90.00
_cell.angle_beta   90.00
_cell.angle_gamma   90.00
#
_symmetry.space_group_name_H-M   'P 1'
#
loop_
_entity.id
_entity.type
_entity.pdbx_description
1 polymer ?
#
loop_
_entity_poly.entity_id
_entity_poly.type
_entity_poly.pdbx_seq_one_letter_code
_entity_poly.pdbx_strand_id
1 'polypeptide(L)'
;MDDGAAEFARELARVVDRLRGMPGTKLAASAELAYRASERLLSMAIAAGDRVPALLPRIGDHAAGDQLAVIGHDFESLQPGAAAYAEATDILVELRRALP
;
A
#
# COMPACT_ATOMS: atom_id res chain seq x y z
N MET A 1 2.71 -10.12 19.30
CA MET A 1 2.61 -9.44 18.01
C MET A 1 1.67 -8.27 18.21
N ASP A 2 2.03 -7.08 17.74
CA ASP A 2 1.13 -5.93 17.73
C ASP A 2 -0.05 -6.27 16.81
N ASP A 3 -1.27 -6.27 17.36
CA ASP A 3 -2.49 -6.63 16.60
C ASP A 3 -2.65 -5.74 15.35
N GLY A 4 -2.17 -4.49 15.41
CA GLY A 4 -2.20 -3.55 14.29
C GLY A 4 -1.30 -3.98 13.13
N ALA A 5 -0.09 -4.47 13.41
CA ALA A 5 0.83 -4.95 12.37
C ALA A 5 0.24 -6.16 11.61
N ALA A 6 -0.36 -7.09 12.34
CA ALA A 6 -0.99 -8.27 11.75
C ALA A 6 -2.24 -7.92 10.92
N GLU A 7 -3.01 -6.92 11.35
CA GLU A 7 -4.15 -6.42 10.57
C GLU A 7 -3.71 -5.74 9.28
N PHE A 8 -2.73 -4.84 9.36
CA PHE A 8 -2.13 -4.18 8.21
C PHE A 8 -1.61 -5.20 7.17
N ALA A 9 -0.80 -6.18 7.60
CA ALA A 9 -0.24 -7.19 6.71
C ALA A 9 -1.32 -8.03 6.00
N ARG A 10 -2.39 -8.39 6.72
CA ARG A 10 -3.54 -9.11 6.12
C ARG A 10 -4.26 -8.27 5.09
N GLU A 11 -4.48 -6.98 5.36
CA GLU A 11 -5.18 -6.11 4.42
C GLU A 11 -4.31 -5.80 3.20
N LEU A 12 -2.99 -5.62 3.39
CA LEU A 12 -2.03 -5.43 2.31
C LEU A 12 -2.06 -6.62 1.34
N ALA A 13 -1.97 -7.84 1.87
CA ALA A 13 -2.04 -9.06 1.06
C ALA A 13 -3.33 -9.12 0.22
N ARG A 14 -4.49 -8.83 0.82
CA ARG A 14 -5.79 -8.83 0.12
C ARG A 14 -5.83 -7.84 -1.04
N VAL A 15 -5.31 -6.63 -0.85
CA VAL A 15 -5.29 -5.59 -1.89
C VAL A 15 -4.32 -5.96 -3.00
N VAL A 16 -3.11 -6.39 -2.64
CA VAL A 16 -2.07 -6.79 -3.61
C VAL A 16 -2.55 -7.96 -4.47
N ASP A 17 -3.14 -9.00 -3.87
CA ASP A 17 -3.67 -10.15 -4.61
C ASP A 17 -4.80 -9.73 -5.56
N ARG A 18 -5.67 -8.82 -5.13
CA ARG A 18 -6.75 -8.28 -5.98
C ARG A 18 -6.20 -7.49 -7.16
N LEU A 19 -5.16 -6.67 -6.95
CA LEU A 19 -4.51 -5.90 -8.02
C LEU A 19 -3.82 -6.82 -9.04
N ARG A 20 -3.11 -7.85 -8.56
CA ARG A 20 -2.43 -8.84 -9.43
C ARG A 20 -3.43 -9.67 -10.24
N GLY A 21 -4.62 -9.92 -9.71
CA GLY A 21 -5.71 -10.61 -10.41
C GLY A 21 -6.61 -9.73 -11.27
N MET A 22 -6.33 -8.42 -11.37
CA MET A 22 -7.24 -7.46 -12.02
C MET A 22 -7.29 -7.67 -13.55
N PRO A 23 -8.48 -7.74 -14.17
CA PRO A 23 -8.59 -7.76 -15.63
C PRO A 23 -8.00 -6.49 -16.25
N GLY A 24 -7.30 -6.63 -17.38
CA GLY A 24 -6.63 -5.50 -18.05
C GLY A 24 -7.54 -4.30 -18.35
N THR A 25 -8.82 -4.53 -18.61
CA THR A 25 -9.83 -3.47 -18.85
C THR A 25 -10.08 -2.56 -17.64
N LYS A 26 -9.82 -3.05 -16.43
CA LYS A 26 -9.97 -2.32 -15.16
C LYS A 26 -8.63 -1.86 -14.58
N LEU A 27 -7.52 -2.30 -15.18
CA LEU A 27 -6.20 -2.18 -14.60
C LEU A 27 -5.71 -0.73 -14.52
N ALA A 28 -5.88 0.08 -15.57
CA ALA A 28 -5.41 1.46 -15.57
C ALA A 28 -6.02 2.31 -14.44
N ALA A 29 -7.35 2.24 -14.26
CA ALA A 29 -8.02 2.96 -13.17
C ALA A 29 -7.62 2.40 -11.79
N SER A 30 -7.48 1.08 -11.67
CA SER A 30 -7.06 0.43 -10.43
C SER A 30 -5.61 0.76 -10.05
N ALA A 31 -4.73 0.87 -11.05
CA ALA A 31 -3.33 1.23 -10.89
C ALA A 31 -3.17 2.68 -10.41
N GLU A 32 -4.00 3.61 -10.92
CA GLU A 32 -4.02 4.98 -10.42
C GLU A 32 -4.44 5.06 -8.95
N LEU A 33 -5.46 4.30 -8.54
CA LEU A 33 -5.88 4.22 -7.14
C LEU A 33 -4.78 3.62 -6.25
N ALA A 34 -4.14 2.54 -6.71
CA ALA A 34 -3.04 1.89 -6.02
C ALA A 34 -1.80 2.81 -5.89
N TYR A 35 -1.49 3.58 -6.93
CA TYR A 35 -0.41 4.56 -6.91
C TYR A 35 -0.66 5.65 -5.85
N ARG A 36 -1.88 6.18 -5.75
CA ARG A 36 -2.22 7.17 -4.70
C ARG A 36 -2.15 6.60 -3.28
N ALA A 37 -2.59 5.36 -3.08
CA ALA A 37 -2.44 4.69 -1.80
C ALA A 37 -0.96 4.47 -1.44
N SER A 38 -0.17 4.10 -2.44
CA SER A 38 1.29 3.93 -2.33
C SER A 38 1.99 5.24 -1.94
N GLU A 39 1.60 6.38 -2.52
CA GLU A 39 2.12 7.71 -2.13
C GLU A 39 1.77 8.07 -0.68
N ARG A 40 0.55 7.76 -0.24
CA ARG A 40 0.12 7.98 1.15
C ARG A 40 0.93 7.12 2.12
N LEU A 41 1.12 5.82 1.83
CA LEU A 41 1.95 4.93 2.66
C LEU A 41 3.41 5.36 2.68
N LEU A 42 3.98 5.76 1.54
CA LEU A 42 5.35 6.28 1.48
C LEU A 42 5.50 7.55 2.33
N SER A 43 4.52 8.45 2.30
CA SER A 43 4.52 9.66 3.14
C SER A 43 4.53 9.31 4.63
N MET A 44 3.78 8.27 5.04
CA MET A 44 3.80 7.77 6.41
C MET A 44 5.14 7.11 6.77
N ALA A 45 5.73 6.32 5.87
CA ALA A 45 7.05 5.71 6.05
C ALA A 45 8.14 6.77 6.26
N ILE A 46 8.15 7.82 5.43
CA ILE A 46 9.06 8.96 5.57
C ILE A 46 8.86 9.65 6.93
N ALA A 47 7.61 9.88 7.35
CA ALA A 47 7.31 10.47 8.66
C ALA A 47 7.77 9.58 9.83
N ALA A 48 7.77 8.25 9.64
CA ALA A 48 8.27 7.27 10.60
C ALA A 48 9.80 7.09 10.59
N GLY A 49 10.52 7.79 9.70
CA GLY A 49 11.99 7.81 9.67
C GLY A 49 12.63 7.00 8.55
N ASP A 50 11.86 6.61 7.53
CA ASP A 50 12.41 5.98 6.34
C ASP A 50 13.36 6.93 5.57
N ARG A 51 14.40 6.37 4.96
CA ARG A 51 15.45 7.09 4.23
C ARG A 51 15.35 6.93 2.71
N VAL A 52 14.30 6.29 2.23
CA VAL A 52 14.00 6.05 0.81
C VAL A 52 13.65 7.37 0.09
N PRO A 53 13.86 7.49 -1.25
CA PRO A 53 13.63 8.74 -1.96
C PRO A 53 12.20 9.28 -1.80
N ALA A 54 12.07 10.60 -1.64
CA ALA A 54 10.80 11.30 -1.42
C ALA A 54 9.79 11.22 -2.57
N LEU A 55 10.12 10.56 -3.68
CA LEU A 55 9.30 10.48 -4.88
C LEU A 55 9.10 9.03 -5.30
N LEU A 56 7.83 8.64 -5.45
CA LEU A 56 7.44 7.32 -5.91
C LEU A 56 7.44 7.27 -7.46
N PRO A 57 8.29 6.46 -8.11
CA PRO A 57 8.27 6.37 -9.58
C PRO A 57 6.99 5.67 -10.07
N ARG A 58 6.46 6.06 -11.22
CA ARG A 58 5.39 5.28 -11.89
C ARG A 58 6.02 4.11 -12.66
N ILE A 59 5.76 2.88 -12.21
CA ILE A 59 6.39 1.66 -12.75
C ILE A 59 5.49 0.84 -13.70
N GLY A 60 4.41 1.44 -14.22
CA GLY A 60 3.47 0.82 -15.15
C GLY A 60 2.35 0.05 -14.46
N ASP A 61 1.19 -0.02 -15.10
CA ASP A 61 -0.06 -0.42 -14.44
C ASP A 61 -0.04 -1.87 -13.92
N HIS A 62 0.64 -2.77 -14.63
CA HIS A 62 0.79 -4.17 -14.22
C HIS A 62 1.61 -4.36 -12.95
N ALA A 63 2.50 -3.40 -12.63
CA ALA A 63 3.37 -3.46 -11.47
C ALA A 63 2.79 -2.71 -10.26
N ALA A 64 1.57 -2.15 -10.36
CA ALA A 64 0.96 -1.38 -9.27
C ALA A 64 0.78 -2.20 -7.98
N GLY A 65 0.41 -3.49 -8.10
CA GLY A 65 0.31 -4.38 -6.94
C GLY A 65 1.67 -4.65 -6.29
N ASP A 66 2.71 -4.84 -7.09
CA ASP A 66 4.07 -5.09 -6.59
C ASP A 66 4.68 -3.83 -5.96
N GLN A 67 4.43 -2.66 -6.54
CA GLN A 67 4.82 -1.38 -5.96
C GLN A 67 4.22 -1.17 -4.57
N LEU A 68 2.91 -1.39 -4.44
CA LEU A 68 2.22 -1.28 -3.16
C LEU A 68 2.76 -2.28 -2.14
N ALA A 69 3.07 -3.51 -2.59
CA ALA A 69 3.64 -4.55 -1.73
C ALA A 69 5.00 -4.12 -1.16
N VAL A 70 5.91 -3.60 -2.00
CA VAL A 70 7.24 -3.14 -1.56
C VAL A 70 7.11 -2.04 -0.51
N ILE A 71 6.35 -0.99 -0.80
CA ILE A 71 6.17 0.14 0.14
C ILE A 71 5.52 -0.31 1.44
N GLY A 72 4.54 -1.22 1.36
CA GLY A 72 3.91 -1.78 2.55
C GLY A 72 4.89 -2.57 3.43
N HIS A 73 5.81 -3.32 2.83
CA HIS A 73 6.86 -4.03 3.57
C HIS A 73 7.90 -3.06 4.15
N ASP A 74 8.28 -2.03 3.40
CA ASP A 74 9.19 -0.99 3.88
C ASP A 74 8.58 -0.29 5.10
N PHE A 75 7.30 0.08 5.04
CA PHE A 75 6.56 0.66 6.17
C PHE A 75 6.51 -0.28 7.39
N GLU A 76 6.21 -1.57 7.20
CA GLU A 76 6.19 -2.55 8.29
C GLU A 76 7.57 -2.71 8.96
N SER A 77 8.64 -2.66 8.16
CA SER A 77 10.01 -2.79 8.66
C SER A 77 10.43 -1.68 9.63
N LEU A 78 9.77 -0.52 9.58
CA LEU A 78 10.01 0.62 10.48
C LEU A 78 9.38 0.44 11.85
N GLN A 79 8.46 -0.52 12.00
CA GLN A 79 7.69 -0.75 13.23
C GLN A 79 7.06 0.55 13.80
N PRO A 80 6.23 1.27 13.01
CA PRO A 80 5.83 2.66 13.29
C PRO A 80 4.82 2.84 14.44
N GLY A 81 4.44 1.74 15.11
CA GLY A 81 3.51 1.72 16.24
C GLY A 81 2.03 1.64 15.84
N ALA A 82 1.19 1.32 16.82
CA ALA A 82 -0.21 0.96 16.60
C ALA A 82 -1.04 2.04 15.88
N ALA A 83 -0.84 3.32 16.19
CA ALA A 83 -1.57 4.42 15.55
C ALA A 83 -1.28 4.53 14.04
N ALA A 84 0.00 4.38 13.67
CA ALA A 84 0.40 4.39 12.27
C ALA A 84 -0.10 3.13 11.53
N TYR A 85 -0.10 1.96 12.18
CA TYR A 85 -0.69 0.76 11.59
C TYR A 85 -2.19 0.90 11.34
N ALA A 86 -2.94 1.53 12.26
CA ALA A 86 -4.37 1.78 12.07
C ALA A 86 -4.63 2.68 10.84
N GLU A 87 -3.92 3.82 10.76
CA GLU A 87 -4.05 4.73 9.62
C GLU A 87 -3.63 4.08 8.28
N ALA A 88 -2.54 3.31 8.28
CA ALA A 88 -2.08 2.57 7.11
C ALA A 88 -3.10 1.50 6.67
N THR A 89 -3.75 0.84 7.63
CA THR A 89 -4.82 -0.12 7.37
C THR A 89 -6.04 0.57 6.76
N ASP A 90 -6.43 1.75 7.25
CA ASP A 90 -7.55 2.52 6.70
C ASP A 90 -7.30 2.90 5.23
N ILE A 91 -6.07 3.28 4.86
CA ILE A 91 -5.68 3.53 3.45
C ILE A 91 -5.95 2.29 2.58
N LEU A 92 -5.56 1.11 3.06
CA LEU A 92 -5.73 -0.15 2.32
C LEU A 92 -7.20 -0.58 2.25
N VAL A 93 -7.98 -0.35 3.30
CA VAL A 93 -9.43 -0.60 3.31
C VAL A 93 -10.16 0.32 2.33
N GLU A 94 -9.81 1.61 2.30
CA GLU A 94 -10.33 2.59 1.33
C GLU A 94 -10.02 2.15 -0.10
N LEU A 95 -8.76 1.77 -0.38
CA LEU A 95 -8.37 1.26 -1.68
C LEU A 95 -9.16 -0.01 -2.05
N ARG A 96 -9.25 -1.00 -1.15
CA ARG A 96 -10.00 -2.23 -1.41
C ARG A 96 -11.47 -1.95 -1.76
N ARG A 97 -12.10 -0.99 -1.08
CA ARG A 97 -13.49 -0.60 -1.35
C ARG A 97 -13.66 0.14 -2.68
N ALA A 98 -12.65 0.89 -3.09
CA ALA A 98 -12.65 1.60 -4.38
C ALA A 98 -12.32 0.70 -5.57
N LEU A 99 -11.62 -0.42 -5.35
CA LEU A 99 -11.30 -1.37 -6.40
C LEU A 99 -12.56 -2.07 -6.95
N PRO A 100 -12.65 -2.30 -8.27
CA PRO A 100 -13.81 -2.87 -8.97
C PRO A 100 -13.86 -4.41 -9.00
#